data_AF-A0A485CYD0-F1
#
_entry.id   AF-A0A485CYD0-F1
#
_cell.length_a   1.000
_cell.length_b   1.000
_cell.length_c   1.000
_cell.angle_alpha   90.00
_cell.angle_beta   90.00
_cell.angle_gamma   90.00
#
_symmetry.space_group_name_H-M   'P 1'
#
loop_
_entity.id
_entity.type
_entity.pdbx_description
1 polymer ?
#
loop_
_entity_poly.entity_id
_entity_poly.type
_entity_poly.pdbx_seq_one_letter_code
_entity_poly.pdbx_strand_id
1 'polypeptide(L)'
;MAQAGAKALGLADSAALFSAMKAGTLSVEDSQNALAKADEKGLAENYAQVKKRTQAALATIVEQAKANGDTNVLAISSGTSMQIMISDLTTSPERNKPLANAAVVKITYKNGQYSVPEIGTLKYIEAGKKNLAAQ
;
A
#
# COMPACT_ATOMS: atom_id res chain seq x y z
N MET A 1 14.77 11.56 -10.09
CA MET A 1 13.32 11.32 -9.89
C MET A 1 12.74 12.14 -8.73
N ALA A 2 13.11 11.88 -7.46
CA ALA A 2 12.46 12.54 -6.30
C ALA A 2 12.47 14.08 -6.32
N GLN A 3 13.60 14.71 -6.67
CA GLN A 3 13.69 16.18 -6.78
C GLN A 3 12.76 16.74 -7.87
N ALA A 4 12.71 16.09 -9.03
CA ALA A 4 11.83 16.49 -10.12
C ALA A 4 10.35 16.23 -9.78
N GLY A 5 10.04 15.15 -9.06
CA GLY A 5 8.71 14.87 -8.54
C GLY A 5 8.26 15.93 -7.52
N ALA A 6 9.15 16.35 -6.62
CA ALA A 6 8.88 17.44 -5.68
C ALA A 6 8.54 18.74 -6.41
N LYS A 7 9.35 19.13 -7.41
CA LYS A 7 9.10 20.31 -8.24
C LYS A 7 7.75 20.23 -8.97
N ALA A 8 7.37 19.06 -9.47
CA ALA A 8 6.09 18.85 -10.15
C ALA A 8 4.88 19.03 -9.22
N LEU A 9 5.06 18.83 -7.91
CA LEU A 9 4.06 19.01 -6.87
C LEU A 9 4.11 20.39 -6.20
N GLY A 10 4.96 21.31 -6.68
CA GLY A 10 5.15 22.63 -6.05
C GLY A 10 5.83 22.57 -4.68
N LEU A 11 6.51 21.47 -4.37
CA LEU A 11 7.28 21.31 -3.14
C LEU A 11 8.70 21.86 -3.31
N ALA A 12 9.30 22.32 -2.20
CA ALA A 12 10.62 22.94 -2.21
C ALA A 12 11.72 22.02 -2.75
N ASP A 13 11.74 20.77 -2.29
CA ASP A 13 12.76 19.78 -2.64
C ASP A 13 12.31 18.34 -2.36
N SER A 14 13.19 17.38 -2.65
CA SER A 14 12.94 15.98 -2.34
C SER A 14 12.73 15.69 -0.84
N ALA A 15 13.31 16.48 0.07
CA ALA A 15 13.12 16.28 1.50
C ALA A 15 11.69 16.66 1.92
N ALA A 16 11.13 17.74 1.37
CA ALA A 16 9.73 18.12 1.53
C ALA A 16 8.79 17.05 0.98
N LEU A 17 9.11 16.48 -0.20
CA LEU A 17 8.37 15.34 -0.77
C LEU A 17 8.34 14.14 0.19
N PHE A 18 9.50 13.67 0.63
CA PHE A 18 9.56 12.51 1.52
C PHE A 18 8.92 12.80 2.88
N SER A 19 9.01 14.03 3.38
CA SER A 19 8.34 14.43 4.63
C SER A 19 6.82 14.38 4.49
N ALA A 20 6.26 14.87 3.39
CA ALA A 20 4.82 14.81 3.13
C ALA A 20 4.33 13.36 2.91
N MET A 21 5.10 12.54 2.20
CA MET A 21 4.84 11.10 2.09
C MET A 21 4.86 10.41 3.45
N LYS A 22 5.87 10.70 4.29
CA LYS A 22 6.01 10.11 5.62
C LYS A 22 4.87 10.53 6.56
N ALA A 23 4.43 11.78 6.47
CA ALA A 23 3.29 12.29 7.24
C ALA A 23 1.94 11.74 6.75
N GLY A 24 1.87 11.18 5.54
CA GLY A 24 0.63 10.77 4.89
C GLY A 24 -0.24 11.94 4.44
N THR A 25 0.31 13.15 4.38
CA THR A 25 -0.38 14.36 3.92
C THR A 25 -0.36 14.48 2.40
N LEU A 26 0.63 13.86 1.75
CA LEU A 26 0.62 13.64 0.31
C LEU A 26 -0.03 12.29 0.00
N SER A 27 -0.99 12.27 -0.91
CA SER A 27 -1.66 11.02 -1.30
C SER A 27 -0.68 10.07 -1.99
N VAL A 28 -0.92 8.76 -1.87
CA VAL A 28 -0.13 7.76 -2.59
C VAL A 28 -0.28 7.91 -4.12
N GLU A 29 -1.42 8.43 -4.57
CA GLU A 29 -1.69 8.73 -5.98
C GLU A 29 -0.80 9.88 -6.49
N ASP A 30 -0.83 11.03 -5.81
CA ASP A 30 -0.07 12.22 -6.21
C ASP A 30 1.44 11.94 -6.16
N SER A 31 1.91 11.26 -5.11
CA SER A 31 3.33 10.90 -4.99
C SER A 31 3.77 9.93 -6.09
N GLN A 32 3.01 8.87 -6.37
CA GLN A 32 3.36 7.92 -7.43
C GLN A 32 3.32 8.58 -8.82
N ASN A 33 2.30 9.39 -9.09
CA ASN A 33 2.17 10.09 -10.37
C ASN A 33 3.27 11.13 -10.57
N ALA A 34 3.65 11.86 -9.53
CA ALA A 34 4.75 12.83 -9.60
C ALA A 34 6.09 12.13 -9.86
N LEU A 35 6.34 11.00 -9.22
CA LEU A 35 7.54 10.19 -9.45
C LEU A 35 7.58 9.61 -10.87
N ALA A 36 6.46 9.06 -11.35
CA ALA A 36 6.35 8.52 -12.70
C ALA A 36 6.56 9.60 -13.77
N LYS A 37 5.95 10.78 -13.60
CA LYS A 37 6.13 11.93 -14.50
C LYS A 37 7.58 12.46 -14.49
N ALA A 38 8.28 12.31 -13.37
CA ALA A 38 9.66 12.74 -13.19
C ALA A 38 10.70 11.73 -13.73
N ASP A 39 10.26 10.58 -14.24
CA ASP A 39 11.12 9.61 -14.91
C ASP A 39 11.18 9.89 -16.41
N GLU A 40 12.27 10.48 -16.87
CA GLU A 40 12.47 10.84 -18.29
C GLU A 40 12.42 9.62 -19.22
N LYS A 41 12.71 8.43 -18.71
CA LYS A 41 12.65 7.19 -19.49
C LYS A 41 11.24 6.59 -19.58
N GLY A 42 10.28 7.10 -18.79
CA GLY A 42 8.91 6.60 -18.76
C GLY A 42 8.78 5.13 -18.33
N LEU A 43 9.73 4.64 -17.53
CA LEU A 43 9.77 3.25 -17.05
C LEU A 43 9.05 3.08 -15.70
N ALA A 44 8.99 4.14 -14.91
CA ALA A 44 8.26 4.15 -13.65
C ALA A 44 6.74 4.07 -13.91
N GLU A 45 6.09 3.08 -13.30
CA GLU A 45 4.63 2.94 -13.35
C GLU A 45 3.96 4.15 -12.69
N ASN A 46 2.87 4.66 -13.27
CA ASN A 46 2.00 5.64 -12.61
C ASN A 46 1.00 4.95 -11.66
N TYR A 47 0.25 5.74 -10.89
CA TYR A 47 -0.73 5.24 -9.93
C TYR A 47 -1.75 4.29 -10.56
N ALA A 48 -2.31 4.65 -11.71
CA ALA A 48 -3.34 3.87 -12.39
C ALA A 48 -2.81 2.50 -12.86
N GLN A 49 -1.56 2.44 -13.34
CA GLN A 49 -0.91 1.19 -13.73
C GLN A 49 -0.71 0.27 -12.53
N VAL A 50 -0.14 0.79 -11.43
CA VAL A 50 0.06 0.00 -10.20
C VAL A 50 -1.28 -0.48 -9.65
N LYS A 51 -2.27 0.40 -9.57
CA LYS A 51 -3.64 0.09 -9.09
C LYS A 51 -4.29 -1.01 -9.91
N LYS A 52 -4.24 -0.90 -11.23
CA LYS A 52 -4.79 -1.92 -12.13
C LYS A 52 -4.18 -3.29 -11.85
N ARG A 53 -2.86 -3.40 -11.80
CA ARG A 53 -2.21 -4.71 -11.59
C ARG A 53 -2.41 -5.27 -10.18
N THR A 54 -2.41 -4.43 -9.14
CA THR A 54 -2.57 -4.91 -7.76
C THR A 54 -4.01 -5.29 -7.45
N GLN A 55 -5.00 -4.56 -7.97
CA GLN A 55 -6.41 -4.94 -7.84
C GLN A 55 -6.74 -6.19 -8.66
N ALA A 56 -6.15 -6.36 -9.85
CA ALA A 56 -6.28 -7.61 -10.60
C ALA A 56 -5.70 -8.81 -9.82
N ALA A 57 -4.52 -8.64 -9.21
CA ALA A 57 -3.93 -9.67 -8.36
C ALA A 57 -4.82 -10.00 -7.15
N LEU A 58 -5.41 -9.00 -6.49
CA LEU A 58 -6.36 -9.21 -5.40
C LEU A 58 -7.61 -9.99 -5.86
N ALA A 59 -8.14 -9.69 -7.04
CA ALA A 59 -9.26 -10.42 -7.63
C ALA A 59 -8.91 -11.90 -7.87
N THR A 60 -7.74 -12.18 -8.46
CA THR A 60 -7.25 -13.56 -8.64
C THR A 60 -7.09 -14.29 -7.32
N ILE A 61 -6.52 -13.64 -6.30
CA ILE A 61 -6.37 -14.23 -4.96
C ILE A 61 -7.72 -14.62 -4.37
N VAL A 62 -8.72 -13.74 -4.45
CA VAL A 62 -10.06 -14.01 -3.93
C VAL A 62 -10.76 -15.13 -4.71
N GLU A 63 -10.63 -15.15 -6.04
CA GLU A 63 -11.19 -16.20 -6.88
C GLU A 63 -10.61 -17.57 -6.54
N GLN A 64 -9.28 -17.66 -6.44
CA GLN A 64 -8.59 -18.89 -6.07
C GLN A 64 -8.94 -19.35 -4.65
N ALA A 65 -8.96 -18.43 -3.68
CA ALA A 65 -9.34 -18.77 -2.31
C ALA A 65 -10.76 -19.35 -2.24
N LYS A 66 -11.71 -18.76 -2.99
CA LYS A 66 -13.09 -19.30 -3.08
C LYS A 66 -13.12 -20.69 -3.73
N ALA A 67 -12.37 -20.90 -4.79
CA ALA A 67 -12.32 -22.19 -5.49
C ALA A 67 -11.72 -23.30 -4.61
N ASN A 68 -10.73 -22.96 -3.79
CA ASN A 68 -10.04 -23.91 -2.92
C ASN A 68 -10.72 -24.10 -1.54
N GLY A 69 -11.68 -23.23 -1.19
CA GLY A 69 -12.27 -23.22 0.16
C GLY A 69 -11.34 -22.60 1.22
N ASP A 70 -10.35 -21.80 0.81
CA ASP A 70 -9.44 -21.13 1.72
C ASP A 70 -10.16 -20.01 2.49
N THR A 71 -10.01 -20.01 3.81
CA THR A 71 -10.59 -18.99 4.70
C THR A 71 -9.58 -17.91 5.09
N ASN A 72 -8.28 -18.17 4.91
CA ASN A 72 -7.20 -17.23 5.18
C ASN A 72 -6.14 -17.35 4.08
N VAL A 73 -5.65 -16.22 3.58
CA VAL A 73 -4.57 -16.17 2.59
C VAL A 73 -3.49 -15.22 3.10
N LEU A 74 -2.24 -15.65 3.02
CA LEU A 74 -1.08 -14.80 3.25
C LEU A 74 -0.53 -14.32 1.91
N ALA A 75 -0.42 -13.01 1.73
CA ALA A 75 0.22 -12.39 0.59
C ALA A 75 1.33 -11.44 1.07
N ILE A 76 2.51 -11.52 0.45
CA ILE A 76 3.68 -10.69 0.78
C ILE A 76 3.91 -9.72 -0.37
N SER A 77 4.02 -8.43 -0.07
CA SER A 77 4.18 -7.37 -1.05
C SER A 77 4.99 -6.19 -0.48
N SER A 78 5.09 -5.10 -1.25
CA SER A 78 5.80 -3.87 -0.88
C SER A 78 4.82 -2.77 -0.45
N GLY A 79 5.28 -1.85 0.39
CA GLY A 79 4.47 -0.79 1.01
C GLY A 79 3.56 -0.04 0.02
N THR A 80 4.14 0.62 -0.98
CA THR A 80 3.39 1.38 -1.98
C THR A 80 2.41 0.53 -2.78
N SER A 81 2.79 -0.71 -3.13
CA SER A 81 1.87 -1.62 -3.84
C SER A 81 0.66 -1.97 -2.99
N MET A 82 0.83 -2.20 -1.68
CA MET A 82 -0.27 -2.47 -0.76
C MET A 82 -1.14 -1.24 -0.53
N GLN A 83 -0.54 -0.05 -0.33
CA GLN A 83 -1.28 1.22 -0.19
C GLN A 83 -2.19 1.48 -1.41
N ILE A 84 -1.65 1.29 -2.62
CA ILE A 84 -2.41 1.48 -3.86
C ILE A 84 -3.45 0.37 -4.05
N MET A 85 -3.15 -0.89 -3.68
CA MET A 85 -4.11 -2.00 -3.74
C MET A 85 -5.39 -1.72 -2.95
N ILE A 86 -5.24 -1.17 -1.73
CA ILE A 86 -6.38 -0.88 -0.84
C ILE A 86 -7.04 0.47 -1.09
N SER A 87 -6.54 1.26 -2.06
CA SER A 87 -6.97 2.65 -2.27
C SER A 87 -8.48 2.83 -2.38
N ASP A 88 -9.18 1.97 -3.13
CA ASP A 88 -10.64 2.00 -3.26
C ASP A 88 -11.38 1.20 -2.19
N LEU A 89 -10.66 0.40 -1.41
CA LEU A 89 -11.25 -0.53 -0.44
C LEU A 89 -11.46 0.12 0.93
N THR A 90 -10.95 1.34 1.12
CA THR A 90 -11.06 2.09 2.37
C THR A 90 -10.99 3.59 2.12
N THR A 91 -11.71 4.36 2.92
CA THR A 91 -11.61 5.82 2.99
C THR A 91 -10.66 6.30 4.09
N SER A 92 -10.08 5.38 4.86
CA SER A 92 -9.17 5.71 5.96
C SER A 92 -7.95 6.49 5.44
N PRO A 93 -7.58 7.62 6.07
CA PRO A 93 -6.38 8.37 5.69
C PRO A 93 -5.09 7.56 5.90
N GLU A 94 -5.12 6.54 6.76
CA GLU A 94 -3.97 5.65 6.99
C GLU A 94 -3.50 4.93 5.71
N ARG A 95 -4.36 4.81 4.68
CA ARG A 95 -3.97 4.25 3.38
C ARG A 95 -2.83 5.02 2.69
N ASN A 96 -2.64 6.29 3.04
CA ASN A 96 -1.57 7.13 2.50
C ASN A 96 -0.28 7.10 3.34
N LYS A 97 -0.31 6.55 4.56
CA LYS A 97 0.88 6.49 5.42
C LYS A 97 1.79 5.31 5.05
N PRO A 98 3.12 5.49 5.09
CA PRO A 98 4.04 4.39 4.79
C PRO A 98 3.81 3.20 5.71
N LEU A 99 3.88 2.01 5.14
CA LEU A 99 3.80 0.76 5.90
C LEU A 99 5.20 0.39 6.38
N ALA A 100 5.35 0.18 7.70
CA ALA A 100 6.58 -0.34 8.26
C ALA A 100 6.85 -1.77 7.74
N ASN A 101 8.12 -2.17 7.72
CA ASN A 101 8.48 -3.54 7.37
C ASN A 101 7.78 -4.53 8.32
N ALA A 102 7.25 -5.62 7.75
CA ALA A 102 6.45 -6.64 8.42
C ALA A 102 5.15 -6.14 9.08
N ALA A 103 4.72 -4.91 8.79
CA ALA A 103 3.38 -4.46 9.14
C ALA A 103 2.32 -5.20 8.31
N VAL A 104 1.17 -5.49 8.92
CA VAL A 104 0.08 -6.24 8.30
C VAL A 104 -1.02 -5.27 7.86
N VAL A 105 -1.49 -5.45 6.63
CA VAL A 105 -2.75 -4.92 6.13
C VAL A 105 -3.74 -6.08 6.08
N LYS A 106 -4.83 -5.99 6.85
CA LYS A 106 -5.87 -7.01 6.85
C LYS A 106 -6.99 -6.56 5.93
N ILE A 107 -7.22 -7.33 4.87
CA ILE A 107 -8.35 -7.19 3.96
C ILE A 107 -9.31 -8.34 4.25
N THR A 108 -10.60 -8.05 4.37
CA THR A 108 -11.66 -9.07 4.45
C THR A 108 -12.51 -8.99 3.19
N TYR A 109 -12.96 -10.14 2.71
CA TYR A 109 -13.88 -10.24 1.58
C TYR A 109 -15.06 -11.12 1.99
N LYS A 110 -16.29 -10.60 1.85
CA LYS A 110 -17.52 -11.32 2.15
C LYS A 110 -18.62 -10.87 1.20
N ASN A 111 -19.27 -11.81 0.52
CA ASN A 111 -20.43 -11.55 -0.33
C ASN A 111 -20.22 -10.43 -1.36
N GLY A 112 -19.07 -10.41 -2.04
CA GLY A 112 -18.75 -9.39 -3.05
C GLY A 112 -18.23 -8.07 -2.48
N GLN A 113 -18.13 -7.94 -1.16
CA GLN A 113 -17.71 -6.70 -0.49
C GLN A 113 -16.37 -6.86 0.20
N TYR A 114 -15.52 -5.85 0.04
CA TYR A 114 -14.25 -5.74 0.74
C TYR A 114 -14.36 -4.82 1.96
N SER A 115 -13.59 -5.10 3.01
CA SER A 115 -13.28 -4.11 4.05
C SER A 115 -11.83 -4.25 4.51
N VAL A 116 -11.24 -3.15 4.99
CA VAL A 116 -9.83 -3.09 5.42
C VAL A 116 -9.74 -2.71 6.90
N PRO A 117 -10.04 -3.65 7.83
CA PRO A 117 -10.09 -3.36 9.26
C PRO A 117 -8.73 -3.02 9.89
N GLU A 118 -7.62 -3.37 9.24
CA GLU A 118 -6.27 -3.11 9.77
C GLU A 118 -5.37 -2.63 8.65
N ILE A 119 -4.71 -1.49 8.86
CA ILE A 119 -3.76 -0.90 7.91
C ILE A 119 -2.45 -0.68 8.64
N GLY A 120 -1.41 -1.43 8.26
CA GLY A 120 -0.06 -1.24 8.77
C GLY A 120 0.12 -1.59 10.25
N THR A 121 -0.61 -2.57 10.79
CA THR A 121 -0.45 -2.94 12.21
C THR A 121 0.81 -3.79 12.44
N LEU A 122 1.51 -3.52 13.55
CA LEU A 122 2.65 -4.32 14.02
C LEU A 122 2.26 -5.30 15.15
N LYS A 123 0.96 -5.38 15.51
CA LYS A 123 0.51 -6.18 16.66
C LYS A 123 0.91 -7.66 16.56
N TYR A 124 1.05 -8.19 15.35
CA TYR A 124 1.47 -9.57 15.11
C TYR A 124 2.94 -9.81 15.45
N ILE A 125 3.82 -8.84 15.14
CA ILE A 125 5.22 -8.88 15.55
C ILE A 125 5.31 -8.81 17.07
N GLU A 126 4.57 -7.90 17.69
CA GLU A 126 4.59 -7.74 19.14
C GLU A 126 4.04 -8.96 19.88
N ALA A 127 3.00 -9.61 19.33
CA ALA A 127 2.52 -10.90 19.83
C ALA A 127 3.59 -12.00 19.68
N GLY A 128 4.27 -12.06 18.53
CA GLY A 128 5.36 -13.01 18.30
C GLY A 128 6.51 -12.87 19.30
N LYS A 129 6.96 -11.63 19.56
CA LYS A 129 8.00 -11.34 20.57
C LYS A 129 7.59 -11.78 21.97
N LYS A 130 6.34 -11.50 22.37
CA LYS A 130 5.82 -11.93 23.68
C LYS A 130 5.77 -13.44 23.83
N ASN A 131 5.30 -14.14 22.79
CA ASN A 131 5.25 -15.60 22.79
C ASN A 131 6.63 -16.23 22.84
N LEU A 132 7.62 -15.64 22.17
CA LEU A 132 9.01 -16.10 22.22
C LEU A 132 9.65 -15.87 23.59
N ALA A 133 9.39 -14.73 24.23
CA ALA A 133 9.92 -14.42 25.56
C ALA A 133 9.27 -15.23 26.69
N ALA A 134 8.13 -15.87 26.42
CA ALA A 134 7.41 -16.72 27.37
C ALA A 134 7.80 -18.21 27.26
N GLN A 135 8.70 -18.56 26.34
CA GLN A 135 9.30 -19.89 26.20
C GLN A 135 10.62 -19.96 26.98
#